data_AF-A0A1I8FN46-F1
#
_entry.id   AF-A0A1I8FN46-F1
#
_cell.length_a   1.000
_cell.length_b   1.000
_cell.length_c   1.000
_cell.angle_alpha   90.00
_cell.angle_beta   90.00
_cell.angle_gamma   90.00
#
_symmetry.space_group_name_H-M   'P 1'
#
loop_
_entity.id
_entity.type
_entity.pdbx_description
1 polymer ?
#
loop_
_entity_poly.entity_id
_entity_poly.type
_entity_poly.pdbx_seq_one_letter_code
_entity_poly.pdbx_strand_id
1 'polypeptide(L)'
;NDKAIKTHKATETDKDYRNRPKLTKTKTVNSTSADWHRDNALPIVACLAELGAPLSARERDSLVRKSICCLRRVDISNLAGLLYHAFLFASKAGLLRLVICEVVEFFAELEGSNEKENSQGEPDGIHAADANEEDIVEAEGTVLVHLLYTIRLSPTLSAELLKVLRSLPLAQLLRPFSLALYFVLVSARMDDDMHRPLRLIVARYYQERCLRSESVFLRSFPDPLSDASAAGAADADSEGSGSSSSVISDPIVSAFDIVATRAARQWDNIVPGLVGFAFSCLEGTAAAAAAKQQSYQTSAGIAAARAVNRLGRELLVRMYRRAEAARETILSEAVALLLTTGGSRPLANLIRTLIARYPTLALKQHEMLRANLDSLLATLPESVAVATVASLAPLLRWSSRLRDSLIMCLRKVFVRPSGRHQTDGVALFAAAVEALQAERLRRPLLSLRRPRRLSGPELRFACPLRSLASRVHRRAPRRAPPRCNNSSGM
;
A
#
# COMPACT_ATOMS: atom_id res chain seq x y z
N ASN A 1 -33.70 -4.62 -92.94
CA ASN A 1 -35.10 -4.44 -92.51
C ASN A 1 -35.18 -4.21 -91.02
N ASP A 2 -35.44 -2.96 -90.68
CA ASP A 2 -36.28 -2.47 -89.57
C ASP A 2 -36.95 -3.44 -88.59
N LYS A 3 -36.91 -2.99 -87.32
CA LYS A 3 -37.98 -2.95 -86.28
C LYS A 3 -38.09 -4.03 -85.18
N ALA A 4 -37.86 -3.50 -83.96
CA ALA A 4 -38.64 -3.66 -82.72
C ALA A 4 -38.51 -4.93 -81.85
N ILE A 5 -38.74 -4.91 -80.51
CA ILE A 5 -38.35 -4.00 -79.39
C ILE A 5 -38.88 -4.61 -78.06
N LYS A 6 -38.08 -4.61 -76.97
CA LYS A 6 -38.44 -4.86 -75.53
C LYS A 6 -39.05 -6.24 -75.16
N THR A 7 -38.77 -6.99 -74.08
CA THR A 7 -37.97 -7.01 -72.81
C THR A 7 -38.87 -7.40 -71.62
N HIS A 8 -38.58 -8.54 -70.98
CA HIS A 8 -38.84 -8.96 -69.57
C HIS A 8 -39.99 -8.35 -68.72
N LYS A 9 -40.88 -9.19 -68.13
CA LYS A 9 -40.80 -9.64 -66.71
C LYS A 9 -41.98 -10.52 -66.21
N ALA A 10 -41.63 -11.48 -65.33
CA ALA A 10 -42.34 -11.91 -64.10
C ALA A 10 -43.66 -12.75 -64.16
N THR A 11 -44.02 -13.27 -62.97
CA THR A 11 -45.05 -14.28 -62.60
C THR A 11 -44.71 -15.74 -62.96
N GLU A 12 -45.06 -16.79 -62.21
CA GLU A 12 -45.32 -17.07 -60.77
C GLU A 12 -45.15 -18.62 -60.60
N THR A 13 -44.93 -19.29 -59.45
CA THR A 13 -44.82 -18.97 -58.00
C THR A 13 -44.05 -20.10 -57.30
N ASP A 14 -43.55 -19.91 -56.07
CA ASP A 14 -43.40 -21.03 -55.11
C ASP A 14 -43.49 -20.57 -53.63
N LYS A 15 -44.14 -21.40 -52.79
CA LYS A 15 -44.45 -21.16 -51.37
C LYS A 15 -43.81 -22.29 -50.55
N ASP A 16 -42.80 -22.02 -49.72
CA ASP A 16 -42.54 -22.72 -48.43
C ASP A 16 -41.23 -22.35 -47.69
N TYR A 17 -40.87 -21.06 -47.61
CA TYR A 17 -39.65 -20.62 -46.87
C TYR A 17 -39.90 -19.51 -45.81
N ARG A 18 -41.00 -19.62 -45.05
CA ARG A 18 -41.28 -18.74 -43.89
C ARG A 18 -41.46 -19.49 -42.56
N ASN A 19 -40.46 -20.28 -42.16
CA ASN A 19 -40.26 -20.66 -40.76
C ASN A 19 -38.76 -20.75 -40.40
N ARG A 20 -38.15 -19.61 -40.02
CA ARG A 20 -36.83 -19.58 -39.36
C ARG A 20 -36.99 -19.37 -37.85
N PRO A 21 -36.20 -20.04 -37.00
CA PRO A 21 -36.30 -19.97 -35.53
C PRO A 21 -35.69 -18.68 -34.96
N LYS A 22 -36.29 -17.53 -35.29
CA LYS A 22 -35.93 -16.21 -34.76
C LYS A 22 -36.93 -15.67 -33.72
N LEU A 23 -38.21 -16.08 -33.78
CA LEU A 23 -39.26 -15.60 -32.87
C LEU A 23 -39.39 -16.37 -31.55
N THR A 24 -38.79 -17.56 -31.45
CA THR A 24 -38.80 -18.37 -30.21
C THR A 24 -37.73 -17.92 -29.21
N LYS A 25 -36.54 -17.54 -29.70
CA LYS A 25 -35.40 -17.14 -28.85
C LYS A 25 -35.69 -15.90 -28.00
N THR A 26 -36.37 -14.90 -28.55
CA THR A 26 -36.75 -13.68 -27.81
C THR A 26 -37.81 -13.96 -26.73
N LYS A 27 -38.72 -14.92 -26.96
CA LYS A 27 -39.71 -15.32 -25.93
C LYS A 27 -39.07 -16.09 -24.77
N THR A 28 -38.09 -16.95 -25.04
CA THR A 28 -37.31 -17.65 -23.99
C THR A 28 -36.33 -16.75 -23.23
N VAL A 29 -36.11 -15.50 -23.66
CA VAL A 29 -35.32 -14.52 -22.90
C VAL A 29 -36.23 -13.58 -22.07
N ASN A 30 -37.51 -13.43 -22.42
CA ASN A 30 -38.48 -12.78 -21.52
C ASN A 30 -38.78 -13.61 -20.25
N SER A 31 -38.47 -14.91 -20.23
CA SER A 31 -38.42 -15.72 -18.99
C SER A 31 -37.18 -15.45 -18.14
N THR A 32 -36.27 -14.54 -18.53
CA THR A 32 -35.27 -13.95 -17.62
C THR A 32 -35.90 -12.97 -16.61
N SER A 33 -37.13 -13.21 -16.16
CA SER A 33 -37.68 -12.60 -14.94
C SER A 33 -37.55 -13.53 -13.73
N ALA A 34 -37.12 -14.78 -13.92
CA ALA A 34 -36.85 -15.70 -12.82
C ALA A 34 -35.54 -15.35 -12.11
N ASP A 35 -35.58 -15.33 -10.78
CA ASP A 35 -34.40 -15.27 -9.93
C ASP A 35 -33.50 -16.49 -10.13
N TRP A 36 -32.19 -16.27 -10.14
CA TRP A 36 -31.22 -17.37 -10.20
C TRP A 36 -31.00 -17.93 -8.78
N HIS A 37 -31.16 -19.24 -8.63
CA HIS A 37 -30.86 -19.93 -7.36
C HIS A 37 -29.35 -19.86 -7.07
N ARG A 38 -28.97 -19.82 -5.79
CA ARG A 38 -27.59 -19.64 -5.32
C ARG A 38 -26.61 -20.59 -6.02
N ASP A 39 -26.92 -21.88 -6.00
CA ASP A 39 -26.07 -22.96 -6.54
C ASP A 39 -25.98 -22.95 -8.07
N ASN A 40 -27.00 -22.42 -8.75
CA ASN A 40 -27.10 -22.39 -10.20
C ASN A 40 -26.52 -21.11 -10.82
N ALA A 41 -26.32 -20.05 -10.03
CA ALA A 41 -25.84 -18.76 -10.54
C ALA A 41 -24.47 -18.86 -11.24
N LEU A 42 -23.52 -19.58 -10.64
CA LEU A 42 -22.19 -19.78 -11.22
C LEU A 42 -22.23 -20.59 -12.54
N PRO A 43 -22.84 -21.79 -12.61
CA PRO A 43 -23.05 -22.50 -13.88
C PRO A 43 -23.75 -21.68 -14.96
N ILE A 44 -24.80 -20.92 -14.61
CA ILE A 44 -25.53 -20.07 -15.56
C ILE A 44 -24.59 -18.99 -16.15
N VAL A 45 -23.81 -18.29 -15.32
CA VAL A 45 -22.88 -17.25 -15.81
C VAL A 45 -21.73 -17.85 -16.60
N ALA A 46 -21.24 -19.05 -16.23
CA ALA A 46 -20.25 -19.78 -17.01
C ALA A 46 -20.77 -20.12 -18.41
N CYS A 47 -21.97 -20.71 -18.52
CA CYS A 47 -22.61 -20.98 -19.81
C CYS A 47 -22.84 -19.69 -20.63
N LEU A 48 -23.28 -18.59 -20.01
CA LEU A 48 -23.43 -17.30 -20.69
C LEU A 48 -22.09 -16.75 -21.20
N ALA A 49 -21.00 -16.94 -20.45
CA ALA A 49 -19.66 -16.53 -20.86
C ALA A 49 -19.13 -17.36 -22.04
N GLU A 50 -19.49 -18.64 -22.14
CA GLU A 50 -19.15 -19.51 -23.28
C GLU A 50 -20.03 -19.24 -24.51
N LEU A 51 -21.34 -19.03 -24.31
CA LEU A 51 -22.34 -18.79 -25.35
C LEU A 51 -22.11 -17.46 -26.09
N GLY A 52 -21.18 -17.46 -27.04
CA GLY A 52 -20.93 -16.38 -28.01
C GLY A 52 -22.06 -16.19 -29.05
N ALA A 53 -23.30 -16.50 -28.69
CA ALA A 53 -24.48 -16.33 -29.53
C ALA A 53 -24.77 -14.84 -29.79
N PRO A 54 -25.40 -14.48 -30.92
CA PRO A 54 -25.76 -13.10 -31.24
C PRO A 54 -26.98 -12.64 -30.40
N LEU A 55 -26.75 -12.42 -29.11
CA LEU A 55 -27.67 -11.76 -28.19
C LEU A 55 -27.79 -10.27 -28.57
N SER A 56 -29.02 -9.76 -28.58
CA SER A 56 -29.25 -8.33 -28.82
C SER A 56 -28.63 -7.48 -27.70
N ALA A 57 -28.40 -6.19 -27.98
CA ALA A 57 -27.78 -5.29 -27.00
C ALA A 57 -28.58 -5.19 -25.69
N ARG A 58 -29.93 -5.24 -25.75
CA ARG A 58 -30.82 -5.21 -24.58
C ARG A 58 -30.74 -6.50 -23.76
N GLU A 59 -30.66 -7.66 -24.42
CA GLU A 59 -30.53 -8.96 -23.74
C GLU A 59 -29.15 -9.06 -23.05
N ARG A 60 -28.08 -8.57 -23.69
CA ARG A 60 -26.74 -8.50 -23.09
C ARG A 60 -26.71 -7.60 -21.85
N ASP A 61 -27.29 -6.40 -21.89
CA ASP A 61 -27.35 -5.50 -20.72
C ASP A 61 -28.15 -6.14 -19.57
N SER A 62 -29.32 -6.73 -19.85
CA SER A 62 -30.13 -7.41 -18.83
C SER A 62 -29.41 -8.60 -18.19
N LEU A 63 -28.72 -9.43 -18.98
CA LEU A 63 -27.97 -10.59 -18.50
C LEU A 63 -26.71 -10.19 -17.72
N VAL A 64 -25.99 -9.15 -18.16
CA VAL A 64 -24.84 -8.61 -17.41
C VAL A 64 -25.31 -8.11 -16.05
N ARG A 65 -26.36 -7.26 -15.99
CA ARG A 65 -26.92 -6.78 -14.70
C ARG A 65 -27.28 -7.94 -13.77
N LYS A 66 -27.95 -8.98 -14.26
CA LYS A 66 -28.28 -10.18 -13.45
C LYS A 66 -27.06 -10.92 -12.93
N SER A 67 -26.05 -11.13 -13.77
CA SER A 67 -24.81 -11.80 -13.35
C SER A 67 -24.13 -11.08 -12.20
N ILE A 68 -24.26 -9.77 -12.14
CA ILE A 68 -23.69 -8.94 -11.08
C ILE A 68 -24.60 -8.86 -9.84
N CYS A 69 -25.94 -8.82 -10.00
CA CYS A 69 -26.87 -8.98 -8.87
C CYS A 69 -26.65 -10.30 -8.10
N CYS A 70 -26.08 -11.32 -8.74
CA CYS A 70 -25.73 -12.58 -8.08
C CYS A 70 -24.53 -12.47 -7.12
N LEU A 71 -23.68 -11.43 -7.22
CA LEU A 71 -22.54 -11.25 -6.30
C LEU A 71 -22.99 -11.18 -4.84
N ARG A 72 -24.09 -10.45 -4.57
CA ARG A 72 -24.70 -10.33 -3.23
C ARG A 72 -25.46 -11.58 -2.74
N ARG A 73 -25.51 -12.66 -3.54
CA ARG A 73 -26.28 -13.88 -3.24
C ARG A 73 -25.42 -15.15 -3.16
N VAL A 74 -24.26 -15.16 -3.80
CA VAL A 74 -23.38 -16.31 -3.92
C VAL A 74 -22.41 -16.40 -2.74
N ASP A 75 -22.02 -17.61 -2.35
CA ASP A 75 -21.04 -17.84 -1.29
C ASP A 75 -19.67 -17.22 -1.62
N ILE A 76 -19.00 -16.75 -0.57
CA ILE A 76 -17.70 -16.08 -0.63
C ILE A 76 -16.64 -16.91 -1.39
N SER A 77 -16.66 -18.23 -1.25
CA SER A 77 -15.79 -19.17 -1.97
C SER A 77 -16.04 -19.21 -3.49
N ASN A 78 -17.28 -19.01 -3.92
CA ASN A 78 -17.69 -19.05 -5.33
C ASN A 78 -17.56 -17.68 -6.04
N LEU A 79 -17.30 -16.62 -5.27
CA LEU A 79 -17.22 -15.24 -5.75
C LEU A 79 -16.17 -15.04 -6.85
N ALA A 80 -14.98 -15.63 -6.72
CA ALA A 80 -13.90 -15.51 -7.71
C ALA A 80 -14.24 -16.15 -9.06
N GLY A 81 -14.87 -17.33 -9.04
CA GLY A 81 -15.35 -18.01 -10.25
C GLY A 81 -16.46 -17.21 -10.94
N LEU A 82 -17.42 -16.71 -10.16
CA LEU A 82 -18.52 -15.89 -10.69
C LEU A 82 -17.98 -14.60 -11.35
N LEU A 83 -17.04 -13.92 -10.69
CA LEU A 83 -16.40 -12.72 -11.23
C LEU A 83 -15.61 -13.01 -12.51
N TYR A 84 -14.83 -14.09 -12.55
CA TYR A 84 -14.09 -14.49 -13.76
C TYR A 84 -15.02 -14.63 -14.98
N HIS A 85 -16.13 -15.38 -14.83
CA HIS A 85 -17.09 -15.56 -15.91
C HIS A 85 -17.87 -14.28 -16.23
N ALA A 86 -18.21 -13.44 -15.23
CA ALA A 86 -18.85 -12.15 -15.44
C ALA A 86 -17.97 -11.18 -16.24
N PHE A 87 -16.66 -11.09 -15.94
CA PHE A 87 -15.71 -10.30 -16.72
C PHE A 87 -15.53 -10.84 -18.15
N LEU A 88 -15.46 -12.15 -18.33
CA LEU A 88 -15.38 -12.77 -19.65
C LEU A 88 -16.63 -12.48 -20.51
N PHE A 89 -17.82 -12.62 -19.92
CA PHE A 89 -19.09 -12.29 -20.57
C PHE A 89 -19.21 -10.79 -20.88
N ALA A 90 -18.89 -9.91 -19.93
CA ALA A 90 -18.94 -8.46 -20.11
C ALA A 90 -17.90 -7.94 -21.10
N SER A 91 -16.74 -8.61 -21.24
CA SER A 91 -15.76 -8.33 -22.29
C SER A 91 -16.35 -8.62 -23.68
N LYS A 92 -16.99 -9.77 -23.86
CA LYS A 92 -17.70 -10.13 -25.12
C LYS A 92 -18.90 -9.19 -25.37
N ALA A 93 -19.55 -8.72 -24.32
CA ALA A 93 -20.70 -7.82 -24.40
C ALA A 93 -20.34 -6.33 -24.55
N GLY A 94 -19.09 -5.92 -24.33
CA GLY A 94 -18.69 -4.51 -24.32
C GLY A 94 -19.23 -3.71 -23.12
N LEU A 95 -19.58 -4.38 -22.02
CA LEU A 95 -20.21 -3.79 -20.82
C LEU A 95 -19.30 -3.82 -19.58
N LEU A 96 -17.98 -3.93 -19.79
CA LEU A 96 -16.97 -4.04 -18.74
C LEU A 96 -17.08 -2.96 -17.66
N ARG A 97 -17.31 -1.69 -18.03
CA ARG A 97 -17.45 -0.58 -17.08
C ARG A 97 -18.54 -0.83 -16.02
N LEU A 98 -19.64 -1.48 -16.41
CA LEU A 98 -20.77 -1.77 -15.51
C LEU A 98 -20.36 -2.82 -14.46
N VAL A 99 -19.69 -3.90 -14.89
CA VAL A 99 -19.13 -4.90 -13.95
C VAL A 99 -18.10 -4.25 -13.04
N ILE A 100 -17.15 -3.47 -13.56
CA ILE A 100 -16.07 -2.87 -12.76
C ILE A 100 -16.62 -1.96 -11.66
N CYS A 101 -17.57 -1.07 -11.98
CA CYS A 101 -18.17 -0.19 -10.99
C CYS A 101 -18.86 -0.98 -9.87
N GLU A 102 -19.70 -1.95 -10.23
CA GLU A 102 -20.49 -2.69 -9.24
C GLU A 102 -19.65 -3.68 -8.42
N VAL A 103 -18.52 -4.17 -8.94
CA VAL A 103 -17.53 -4.93 -8.16
C VAL A 103 -16.83 -4.03 -7.13
N VAL A 104 -16.45 -2.82 -7.52
CA VAL A 104 -15.88 -1.81 -6.61
C VAL A 104 -16.89 -1.41 -5.53
N GLU A 105 -18.18 -1.30 -5.88
CA GLU A 105 -19.27 -0.98 -4.95
C GLU A 105 -19.59 -2.14 -4.00
N PHE A 106 -19.67 -3.37 -4.52
CA PHE A 106 -19.86 -4.60 -3.73
C PHE A 106 -18.78 -4.79 -2.64
N PHE A 107 -17.50 -4.66 -2.98
CA PHE A 107 -16.44 -4.79 -1.98
C PHE A 107 -16.41 -3.60 -1.01
N ALA A 108 -16.82 -2.40 -1.44
CA ALA A 108 -16.99 -1.26 -0.54
C ALA A 108 -18.14 -1.47 0.47
N GLU A 109 -19.24 -2.10 0.05
CA GLU A 109 -20.33 -2.51 0.96
C GLU A 109 -19.86 -3.57 1.97
N LEU A 110 -19.08 -4.56 1.51
CA LEU A 110 -18.53 -5.64 2.35
C LEU A 110 -17.59 -5.08 3.43
N GLU A 111 -16.62 -4.23 3.04
CA GLU A 111 -15.74 -3.51 3.97
C GLU A 111 -16.52 -2.68 5.01
N GLY A 112 -17.52 -1.91 4.56
CA GLY A 112 -18.30 -1.01 5.41
C GLY A 112 -19.34 -1.71 6.29
N SER A 113 -19.54 -3.02 6.12
CA SER A 113 -20.37 -3.86 7.00
C SER A 113 -19.54 -4.35 8.19
N ASN A 114 -18.34 -4.87 7.93
CA ASN A 114 -17.39 -5.29 8.97
C ASN A 114 -17.00 -4.15 9.93
N GLU A 115 -16.90 -2.90 9.44
CA GLU A 115 -16.63 -1.72 10.28
C GLU A 115 -17.75 -1.44 11.31
N LYS A 116 -19.00 -1.82 11.01
CA LYS A 116 -20.16 -1.64 11.90
C LYS A 116 -20.28 -2.78 12.90
N GLU A 117 -20.09 -4.02 12.47
CA GLU A 117 -20.11 -5.19 13.36
C GLU A 117 -18.99 -5.12 14.42
N ASN A 118 -17.81 -4.59 14.07
CA ASN A 118 -16.73 -4.34 15.02
C ASN A 118 -16.97 -3.17 15.99
N SER A 119 -18.02 -2.35 15.80
CA SER A 119 -18.33 -1.18 16.65
C SER A 119 -19.67 -1.28 17.39
N GLN A 120 -20.57 -2.17 16.97
CA GLN A 120 -21.81 -2.51 17.70
C GLN A 120 -21.98 -4.03 17.79
N GLY A 121 -21.71 -4.58 18.97
CA GLY A 121 -21.95 -5.99 19.26
C GLY A 121 -23.43 -6.29 19.54
N GLU A 122 -24.26 -6.39 18.48
CA GLU A 122 -25.40 -7.32 18.39
C GLU A 122 -25.64 -7.69 16.91
N PRO A 123 -25.67 -9.00 16.56
CA PRO A 123 -25.80 -9.44 15.17
C PRO A 123 -27.28 -9.63 14.78
N ASP A 124 -27.94 -8.58 14.29
CA ASP A 124 -29.33 -8.66 13.84
C ASP A 124 -29.49 -8.45 12.32
N GLY A 125 -29.43 -9.55 11.59
CA GLY A 125 -30.08 -9.71 10.27
C GLY A 125 -29.33 -9.26 9.01
N ILE A 126 -28.49 -10.15 8.46
CA ILE A 126 -28.53 -10.69 7.06
C ILE A 126 -27.34 -11.67 6.89
N HIS A 127 -27.48 -12.67 6.02
CA HIS A 127 -26.60 -13.86 5.90
C HIS A 127 -25.17 -13.64 5.34
N ALA A 128 -24.40 -12.72 5.95
CA ALA A 128 -22.93 -12.71 5.91
C ALA A 128 -22.30 -13.19 7.25
N ALA A 129 -23.14 -13.48 8.25
CA ALA A 129 -22.80 -13.63 9.67
C ALA A 129 -21.92 -14.83 10.10
N ASP A 130 -21.34 -15.59 9.18
CA ASP A 130 -20.48 -16.76 9.47
C ASP A 130 -19.05 -16.63 8.92
N ALA A 131 -18.72 -15.54 8.21
CA ALA A 131 -17.41 -15.35 7.60
C ALA A 131 -16.48 -14.50 8.48
N ASN A 132 -15.33 -15.04 8.87
CA ASN A 132 -14.33 -14.27 9.61
C ASN A 132 -13.69 -13.21 8.70
N GLU A 133 -13.07 -12.18 9.29
CA GLU A 133 -12.28 -11.19 8.53
C GLU A 133 -11.20 -11.88 7.66
N GLU A 134 -10.66 -13.01 8.13
CA GLU A 134 -9.68 -13.81 7.39
C GLU A 134 -10.27 -14.48 6.13
N ASP A 135 -11.49 -15.02 6.21
CA ASP A 135 -12.19 -15.64 5.07
C ASP A 135 -12.51 -14.61 3.98
N ILE A 136 -12.88 -13.39 4.40
CA ILE A 136 -13.13 -12.26 3.49
C ILE A 136 -11.83 -11.82 2.81
N VAL A 137 -10.73 -11.66 3.55
CA VAL A 137 -9.42 -11.27 2.97
C VAL A 137 -8.86 -12.35 2.05
N GLU A 138 -9.11 -13.63 2.33
CA GLU A 138 -8.75 -14.75 1.44
C GLU A 138 -9.53 -14.72 0.13
N ALA A 139 -10.84 -14.48 0.21
CA ALA A 139 -11.69 -14.37 -0.98
C ALA A 139 -11.36 -13.13 -1.81
N GLU A 140 -11.15 -11.97 -1.17
CA GLU A 140 -10.62 -10.77 -1.83
C GLU A 140 -9.29 -11.07 -2.54
N GLY A 141 -8.35 -11.77 -1.89
CA GLY A 141 -7.08 -12.18 -2.47
C GLY A 141 -7.25 -13.09 -3.69
N THR A 142 -8.10 -14.09 -3.57
CA THR A 142 -8.43 -15.02 -4.66
C THR A 142 -9.06 -14.28 -5.84
N VAL A 143 -9.96 -13.33 -5.59
CA VAL A 143 -10.56 -12.45 -6.60
C VAL A 143 -9.50 -11.56 -7.28
N LEU A 144 -8.60 -10.95 -6.51
CA LEU A 144 -7.50 -10.12 -7.02
C LEU A 144 -6.51 -10.93 -7.88
N VAL A 145 -6.31 -12.22 -7.58
CA VAL A 145 -5.50 -13.15 -8.39
C VAL A 145 -6.20 -13.48 -9.71
N HIS A 146 -7.50 -13.80 -9.71
CA HIS A 146 -8.27 -14.01 -10.94
C HIS A 146 -8.33 -12.74 -11.80
N LEU A 147 -8.45 -11.57 -11.16
CA LEU A 147 -8.36 -10.28 -11.82
C LEU A 147 -6.99 -10.05 -12.45
N LEU A 148 -5.88 -10.38 -11.78
CA LEU A 148 -4.53 -10.28 -12.35
C LEU A 148 -4.41 -11.08 -13.66
N TYR A 149 -4.89 -12.32 -13.69
CA TYR A 149 -4.85 -13.15 -14.89
C TYR A 149 -5.75 -12.61 -16.00
N THR A 150 -6.99 -12.20 -15.70
CA THR A 150 -7.90 -11.62 -16.72
C THR A 150 -7.40 -10.29 -17.29
N ILE A 151 -6.77 -9.43 -16.47
CA ILE A 151 -6.11 -8.18 -16.91
C ILE A 151 -4.94 -8.46 -17.85
N ARG A 152 -4.14 -9.50 -17.58
CA ARG A 152 -3.02 -9.92 -18.45
C ARG A 152 -3.51 -10.50 -19.78
N LEU A 153 -4.64 -11.22 -19.79
CA LEU A 153 -5.25 -11.77 -21.00
C LEU A 153 -6.02 -10.72 -21.83
N SER A 154 -6.61 -9.70 -21.19
CA SER A 154 -7.51 -8.74 -21.83
C SER A 154 -7.02 -7.29 -21.70
N PRO A 155 -6.39 -6.70 -22.75
CA PRO A 155 -5.95 -5.32 -22.70
C PRO A 155 -7.10 -4.32 -22.61
N THR A 156 -8.28 -4.64 -23.18
CA THR A 156 -9.48 -3.81 -23.09
C THR A 156 -9.97 -3.68 -21.65
N LEU A 157 -9.99 -4.78 -20.89
CA LEU A 157 -10.33 -4.78 -19.47
C LEU A 157 -9.34 -3.91 -18.68
N SER A 158 -8.04 -4.03 -18.93
CA SER A 158 -7.03 -3.20 -18.26
C SER A 158 -7.21 -1.69 -18.50
N ALA A 159 -7.60 -1.31 -19.72
CA ALA A 159 -7.80 0.09 -20.09
C ALA A 159 -9.09 0.68 -19.51
N GLU A 160 -10.19 -0.09 -19.49
CA GLU A 160 -11.43 0.33 -18.83
C GLU A 160 -11.29 0.40 -17.31
N LEU A 161 -10.60 -0.58 -16.70
CA LEU A 161 -10.30 -0.57 -15.27
C LEU A 161 -9.50 0.68 -14.87
N LEU A 162 -8.48 1.04 -15.65
CA LEU A 162 -7.70 2.25 -15.42
C LEU A 162 -8.54 3.54 -15.52
N LYS A 163 -9.50 3.60 -16.44
CA LYS A 163 -10.43 4.73 -16.57
C LYS A 163 -11.36 4.82 -15.36
N VAL A 164 -11.98 3.70 -14.97
CA VAL A 164 -12.91 3.66 -13.83
C VAL A 164 -12.19 4.05 -12.54
N LEU A 165 -11.08 3.40 -12.19
CA LEU A 165 -10.33 3.69 -10.95
C LEU A 165 -9.86 5.16 -10.88
N ARG A 166 -9.48 5.78 -12.01
CA ARG A 166 -9.12 7.21 -12.06
C ARG A 166 -10.30 8.17 -11.94
N SER A 167 -11.53 7.69 -12.13
CA SER A 167 -12.76 8.47 -12.00
C SER A 167 -13.45 8.31 -10.64
N LEU A 168 -12.98 7.40 -9.79
CA LEU A 168 -13.50 7.23 -8.43
C LEU A 168 -13.17 8.45 -7.56
N PRO A 169 -14.06 8.85 -6.63
CA PRO A 169 -13.73 9.77 -5.54
C PRO A 169 -12.56 9.25 -4.72
N LEU A 170 -11.74 10.14 -4.16
CA LEU A 170 -10.54 9.76 -3.39
C LEU A 170 -10.86 8.80 -2.23
N ALA A 171 -11.97 9.03 -1.52
CA ALA A 171 -12.44 8.16 -0.43
C ALA A 171 -12.74 6.73 -0.90
N GLN A 172 -13.29 6.56 -2.11
CA GLN A 172 -13.58 5.25 -2.68
C GLN A 172 -12.32 4.59 -3.28
N LEU A 173 -11.43 5.37 -3.90
CA LEU A 173 -10.15 4.87 -4.41
C LEU A 173 -9.20 4.39 -3.32
N LEU A 174 -9.23 5.00 -2.13
CA LEU A 174 -8.40 4.62 -0.99
C LEU A 174 -8.96 3.44 -0.17
N ARG A 175 -10.16 2.94 -0.48
CA ARG A 175 -10.68 1.71 0.15
C ARG A 175 -9.76 0.52 -0.13
N PRO A 176 -9.51 -0.38 0.84
CA PRO A 176 -8.54 -1.46 0.71
C PRO A 176 -8.64 -2.26 -0.59
N PHE A 177 -9.83 -2.73 -0.97
CA PHE A 177 -10.02 -3.50 -2.21
C PHE A 177 -9.77 -2.67 -3.47
N SER A 178 -10.27 -1.42 -3.52
CA SER A 178 -10.08 -0.53 -4.68
C SER A 178 -8.61 -0.16 -4.90
N LEU A 179 -7.89 0.10 -3.80
CA LEU A 179 -6.47 0.41 -3.81
C LEU A 179 -5.63 -0.83 -4.17
N ALA A 180 -6.01 -2.01 -3.68
CA ALA A 180 -5.39 -3.28 -4.08
C ALA A 180 -5.62 -3.59 -5.55
N LEU A 181 -6.83 -3.38 -6.07
CA LEU A 181 -7.16 -3.56 -7.48
C LEU A 181 -6.37 -2.60 -8.39
N TYR A 182 -6.09 -1.37 -7.93
CA TYR A 182 -5.13 -0.49 -8.59
C TYR A 182 -3.74 -1.13 -8.64
N PHE A 183 -3.22 -1.67 -7.53
CA PHE A 183 -1.90 -2.32 -7.51
C PHE A 183 -1.83 -3.66 -8.25
N VAL A 184 -2.94 -4.40 -8.38
CA VAL A 184 -3.06 -5.54 -9.31
C VAL A 184 -2.87 -5.06 -10.74
N LEU A 185 -3.59 -4.01 -11.14
CA LEU A 185 -3.48 -3.44 -12.49
C LEU A 185 -2.06 -2.95 -12.80
N VAL A 186 -1.38 -2.32 -11.83
CA VAL A 186 0.03 -1.92 -12.01
C VAL A 186 0.94 -3.16 -12.11
N SER A 187 0.80 -4.15 -11.22
CA SER A 187 1.59 -5.40 -11.24
C SER A 187 1.30 -6.30 -12.46
N ALA A 188 0.18 -6.07 -13.15
CA ALA A 188 -0.16 -6.73 -14.40
C ALA A 188 0.56 -6.11 -15.61
N ARG A 189 0.80 -4.79 -15.57
CA ARG A 189 1.37 -4.00 -16.66
C ARG A 189 2.88 -3.80 -16.54
N MET A 190 3.40 -3.59 -15.33
CA MET A 190 4.81 -3.32 -15.03
C MET A 190 5.38 -2.08 -15.74
N ASP A 191 4.52 -1.11 -16.07
CA ASP A 191 4.91 0.18 -16.66
C ASP A 191 5.05 1.25 -15.56
N ASP A 192 6.21 1.91 -15.45
CA ASP A 192 6.48 2.95 -14.43
C ASP A 192 5.46 4.11 -14.45
N ASP A 193 4.97 4.45 -15.64
CA ASP A 193 3.94 5.47 -15.85
C ASP A 193 2.59 5.11 -15.17
N MET A 194 2.34 3.87 -14.78
CA MET A 194 1.12 3.48 -14.05
C MET A 194 1.14 3.88 -12.57
N HIS A 195 2.29 4.19 -11.99
CA HIS A 195 2.37 4.77 -10.64
C HIS A 195 2.05 6.28 -10.63
N ARG A 196 2.32 6.97 -11.74
CA ARG A 196 2.20 8.43 -11.86
C ARG A 196 0.81 9.01 -11.56
N PRO A 197 -0.34 8.43 -11.98
CA PRO A 197 -1.67 8.97 -11.70
C PRO A 197 -1.98 8.96 -10.20
N LEU A 198 -1.83 7.82 -9.53
CA LEU A 198 -2.06 7.70 -8.08
C LEU A 198 -1.11 8.63 -7.31
N ARG A 199 0.16 8.72 -7.70
CA ARG A 199 1.14 9.63 -7.10
C ARG A 199 0.71 11.10 -7.22
N LEU A 200 0.14 11.50 -8.37
CA LEU A 200 -0.39 12.86 -8.59
C LEU A 200 -1.65 13.13 -7.76
N ILE A 201 -2.55 12.15 -7.63
CA ILE A 201 -3.76 12.25 -6.79
C ILE A 201 -3.36 12.45 -5.32
N VAL A 202 -2.46 11.62 -4.81
CA VAL A 202 -1.94 11.72 -3.43
C VAL A 202 -1.17 13.03 -3.22
N ALA A 203 -0.36 13.48 -4.17
CA ALA A 203 0.34 14.77 -4.09
C ALA A 203 -0.64 15.96 -4.04
N ARG A 204 -1.72 15.93 -4.83
CA ARG A 204 -2.78 16.94 -4.80
C ARG A 204 -3.51 16.97 -3.47
N TYR A 205 -3.86 15.81 -2.90
CA TYR A 205 -4.45 15.74 -1.55
C TYR A 205 -3.56 16.41 -0.50
N TYR A 206 -2.26 16.08 -0.47
CA TYR A 206 -1.35 16.70 0.48
C TYR A 206 -1.17 18.21 0.26
N GLN A 207 -1.15 18.66 -1.00
CA GLN A 207 -1.09 20.09 -1.33
C GLN A 207 -2.35 20.81 -0.85
N GLU A 208 -3.53 20.25 -1.10
CA GLU A 208 -4.81 20.79 -0.65
C GLU A 208 -4.91 20.81 0.88
N ARG A 209 -4.48 19.73 1.56
CA ARG A 209 -4.42 19.66 3.03
C ARG A 209 -3.48 20.71 3.62
N CYS A 210 -2.36 21.01 2.95
CA CYS A 210 -1.48 22.12 3.35
C CYS A 210 -2.17 23.48 3.19
N LEU A 211 -2.83 23.73 2.05
CA LEU A 211 -3.56 24.98 1.81
C LEU A 211 -4.75 25.17 2.77
N ARG A 212 -5.47 24.09 3.10
CA ARG A 212 -6.50 24.06 4.17
C ARG A 212 -5.89 24.37 5.54
N SER A 213 -4.68 23.92 5.81
CA SER A 213 -3.97 24.27 7.05
C SER A 213 -3.55 25.75 7.10
N GLU A 214 -3.42 26.44 5.97
CA GLU A 214 -3.02 27.86 5.88
C GLU A 214 -4.23 28.83 5.80
N SER A 215 -5.40 28.39 5.31
CA SER A 215 -6.58 29.26 5.07
C SER A 215 -7.82 28.88 5.89
N VAL A 216 -8.33 29.83 6.68
CA VAL A 216 -9.59 29.66 7.45
C VAL A 216 -10.80 29.42 6.54
N PHE A 217 -10.84 30.04 5.35
CA PHE A 217 -11.89 29.81 4.35
C PHE A 217 -11.85 28.39 3.78
N LEU A 218 -10.68 27.81 3.56
CA LEU A 218 -10.59 26.43 3.07
C LEU A 218 -10.97 25.40 4.14
N ARG A 219 -10.86 25.76 5.43
CA ARG A 219 -11.32 24.91 6.56
C ARG A 219 -12.84 24.85 6.71
N SER A 220 -13.61 25.75 6.09
CA SER A 220 -15.07 25.66 6.13
C SER A 220 -15.66 24.68 5.12
N PHE A 221 -14.85 24.09 4.24
CA PHE A 221 -15.27 23.02 3.34
C PHE A 221 -14.96 21.65 3.96
N PRO A 222 -15.84 20.65 3.81
CA PRO A 222 -15.57 19.29 4.27
C PRO A 222 -14.22 18.76 3.77
N ASP A 223 -13.49 18.06 4.64
CA ASP A 223 -12.27 17.34 4.24
C ASP A 223 -12.70 16.12 3.41
N PRO A 224 -12.13 15.87 2.22
CA PRO A 224 -12.61 14.81 1.30
C PRO A 224 -12.39 13.39 1.82
N LEU A 225 -11.80 13.25 3.00
CA LEU A 225 -11.62 12.01 3.77
C LEU A 225 -12.13 12.15 5.23
N SER A 226 -12.74 13.29 5.60
CA SER A 226 -13.30 13.54 6.94
C SER A 226 -14.36 12.51 7.29
N ASP A 227 -15.31 12.31 6.38
CA ASP A 227 -16.47 11.41 6.54
C ASP A 227 -16.07 9.93 6.58
N ALA A 228 -14.84 9.59 6.17
CA ALA A 228 -14.25 8.27 6.36
C ALA A 228 -13.44 8.17 7.67
N SER A 229 -12.83 9.27 8.13
CA SER A 229 -12.03 9.30 9.35
C SER A 229 -12.83 9.41 10.65
N ALA A 230 -14.09 9.85 10.58
CA ALA A 230 -14.99 9.95 11.74
C ALA A 230 -15.33 8.58 12.38
N ALA A 231 -15.06 7.47 11.70
CA ALA A 231 -15.22 6.10 12.20
C ALA A 231 -13.94 5.49 12.80
N GLY A 232 -12.80 6.18 12.77
CA GLY A 232 -11.47 5.59 12.99
C GLY A 232 -10.69 6.09 14.21
N ALA A 233 -11.34 6.69 15.21
CA ALA A 233 -10.66 7.33 16.34
C ALA A 233 -11.30 6.99 17.71
N ALA A 234 -11.34 5.69 18.04
CA ALA A 234 -11.49 5.21 19.42
C ALA A 234 -10.47 4.09 19.70
N ASP A 235 -9.82 4.22 20.86
CA ASP A 235 -9.20 3.18 21.68
C ASP A 235 -8.07 2.29 21.10
N ALA A 236 -6.83 2.70 21.41
CA ALA A 236 -5.69 1.80 21.57
C ALA A 236 -4.68 2.39 22.57
N ASP A 237 -4.86 2.08 23.86
CA ASP A 237 -4.01 2.56 24.95
C ASP A 237 -2.74 1.71 25.17
N SER A 238 -1.64 2.38 25.53
CA SER A 238 -0.40 1.84 26.15
C SER A 238 0.47 0.87 25.30
N GLU A 239 1.81 0.92 25.30
CA GLU A 239 2.74 1.39 26.33
C GLU A 239 3.88 2.29 25.81
N GLY A 240 4.40 3.16 26.70
CA GLY A 240 5.85 3.35 26.81
C GLY A 240 6.54 4.52 26.10
N SER A 241 6.61 5.67 26.79
CA SER A 241 7.66 6.70 26.67
C SER A 241 7.66 7.68 25.47
N GLY A 242 6.89 8.77 25.62
CA GLY A 242 7.52 10.08 25.81
C GLY A 242 7.88 10.92 24.58
N SER A 243 6.88 11.42 23.85
CA SER A 243 6.81 12.83 23.39
C SER A 243 5.45 13.14 22.79
N SER A 244 4.79 14.17 23.30
CA SER A 244 3.43 14.56 22.88
C SER A 244 3.42 15.27 21.52
N SER A 245 3.02 14.55 20.47
CA SER A 245 2.19 15.14 19.43
C SER A 245 0.98 14.24 19.22
N SER A 246 -0.22 14.83 19.20
CA SER A 246 -1.46 14.11 18.89
C SER A 246 -1.38 13.60 17.46
N VAL A 247 -1.10 12.30 17.30
CA VAL A 247 -1.01 11.66 15.98
C VAL A 247 -2.43 11.50 15.45
N ILE A 248 -2.94 12.54 14.79
CA ILE A 248 -4.02 12.39 13.82
C ILE A 248 -3.45 11.47 12.73
N SER A 249 -3.85 10.20 12.76
CA SER A 249 -3.44 9.21 11.78
C SER A 249 -3.87 9.69 10.41
N ASP A 250 -2.88 9.94 9.56
CA ASP A 250 -3.11 10.39 8.19
C ASP A 250 -3.93 9.32 7.43
N PRO A 251 -5.12 9.67 6.91
CA PRO A 251 -6.04 8.69 6.32
C PRO A 251 -5.47 8.00 5.08
N ILE A 252 -4.49 8.62 4.39
CA ILE A 252 -3.77 7.96 3.32
C ILE A 252 -2.80 6.93 3.91
N VAL A 253 -2.07 7.28 4.99
CA VAL A 253 -1.14 6.34 5.63
C VAL A 253 -1.89 5.15 6.22
N SER A 254 -3.06 5.32 6.83
CA SER A 254 -3.85 4.20 7.36
C SER A 254 -4.39 3.27 6.26
N ALA A 255 -4.97 3.82 5.18
CA ALA A 255 -5.41 3.04 4.02
C ALA A 255 -4.27 2.18 3.43
N PHE A 256 -3.10 2.79 3.24
CA PHE A 256 -1.91 2.07 2.77
C PHE A 256 -1.35 1.06 3.79
N ASP A 257 -1.54 1.27 5.10
CA ASP A 257 -1.13 0.32 6.15
C ASP A 257 -2.04 -0.92 6.19
N ILE A 258 -3.36 -0.74 6.00
CA ILE A 258 -4.34 -1.84 5.88
C ILE A 258 -4.00 -2.70 4.66
N VAL A 259 -3.81 -2.08 3.48
CA VAL A 259 -3.41 -2.79 2.25
C VAL A 259 -2.06 -3.49 2.44
N ALA A 260 -1.07 -2.84 3.06
CA ALA A 260 0.22 -3.46 3.39
C ALA A 260 0.14 -4.57 4.46
N THR A 261 -0.98 -4.70 5.18
CA THR A 261 -1.24 -5.78 6.14
C THR A 261 -1.93 -6.95 5.44
N ARG A 262 -2.96 -6.71 4.62
CA ARG A 262 -3.59 -7.73 3.76
C ARG A 262 -2.62 -8.32 2.73
N ALA A 263 -1.70 -7.50 2.20
CA ALA A 263 -0.58 -7.92 1.35
C ALA A 263 0.38 -8.93 1.98
N ALA A 264 0.45 -9.01 3.31
CA ALA A 264 1.29 -9.97 4.01
C ALA A 264 0.55 -11.26 4.40
N ARG A 265 -0.76 -11.36 4.08
CA ARG A 265 -1.61 -12.55 4.29
C ARG A 265 -1.78 -13.32 2.97
N GLN A 266 -2.64 -12.83 2.07
CA GLN A 266 -2.97 -13.50 0.80
C GLN A 266 -2.86 -12.60 -0.45
N TRP A 267 -2.49 -11.31 -0.33
CA TRP A 267 -2.37 -10.41 -1.50
C TRP A 267 -0.90 -10.22 -1.98
N ASP A 268 -0.12 -11.30 -2.07
CA ASP A 268 1.26 -11.26 -2.59
C ASP A 268 1.36 -10.65 -4.00
N ASN A 269 0.31 -10.85 -4.80
CA ASN A 269 0.16 -10.36 -6.17
C ASN A 269 0.16 -8.82 -6.32
N ILE A 270 -0.10 -8.06 -5.25
CA ILE A 270 -0.01 -6.59 -5.28
C ILE A 270 1.35 -6.04 -4.80
N VAL A 271 2.18 -6.87 -4.17
CA VAL A 271 3.44 -6.45 -3.55
C VAL A 271 4.40 -5.77 -4.55
N PRO A 272 4.59 -6.26 -5.80
CA PRO A 272 5.45 -5.58 -6.78
C PRO A 272 4.96 -4.16 -7.11
N GLY A 273 3.67 -3.99 -7.42
CA GLY A 273 3.09 -2.69 -7.73
C GLY A 273 3.08 -1.73 -6.52
N LEU A 274 2.96 -2.25 -5.31
CA LEU A 274 3.02 -1.46 -4.08
C LEU A 274 4.44 -0.96 -3.78
N VAL A 275 5.46 -1.81 -4.01
CA VAL A 275 6.88 -1.46 -3.88
C VAL A 275 7.31 -0.45 -4.95
N GLY A 276 7.00 -0.69 -6.22
CA GLY A 276 7.30 0.23 -7.32
C GLY A 276 6.63 1.61 -7.13
N PHE A 277 5.40 1.65 -6.61
CA PHE A 277 4.74 2.91 -6.26
C PHE A 277 5.48 3.67 -5.16
N ALA A 278 5.95 2.95 -4.14
CA ALA A 278 6.65 3.54 -3.02
C ALA A 278 8.03 4.09 -3.43
N PHE A 279 8.74 3.44 -4.35
CA PHE A 279 9.94 4.00 -4.99
C PHE A 279 9.61 5.19 -5.89
N SER A 280 8.57 5.11 -6.71
CA SER A 280 8.07 6.22 -7.53
C SER A 280 7.73 7.47 -6.67
N CYS A 281 7.24 7.28 -5.45
CA CYS A 281 7.03 8.37 -4.49
C CYS A 281 8.34 9.04 -4.02
N LEU A 282 9.44 8.27 -3.88
CA LEU A 282 10.75 8.79 -3.49
C LEU A 282 11.48 9.50 -4.65
N GLU A 283 11.43 8.92 -5.84
CA GLU A 283 12.05 9.47 -7.06
C GLU A 283 11.38 10.74 -7.56
N GLY A 284 10.05 10.83 -7.41
CA GLY A 284 9.25 11.96 -7.90
C GLY A 284 9.76 13.32 -7.40
N THR A 285 10.45 13.35 -6.26
CA THR A 285 11.05 14.57 -5.71
C THR A 285 12.48 14.85 -6.20
N ALA A 286 13.22 13.84 -6.65
CA ALA A 286 14.49 14.04 -7.34
C ALA A 286 14.26 14.60 -8.76
N ALA A 287 13.31 14.01 -9.48
CA ALA A 287 12.89 14.50 -10.80
C ALA A 287 12.27 15.91 -10.73
N ALA A 288 11.45 16.22 -9.71
CA ALA A 288 10.90 17.57 -9.51
C ALA A 288 11.94 18.61 -9.03
N ALA A 289 13.08 18.18 -8.47
CA ALA A 289 14.19 19.08 -8.15
C ALA A 289 15.06 19.38 -9.40
N ALA A 290 15.18 18.43 -10.33
CA ALA A 290 15.91 18.61 -11.58
C ALA A 290 15.09 19.36 -12.65
N ALA A 291 13.80 19.06 -12.77
CA ALA A 291 12.89 19.71 -13.71
C ALA A 291 12.34 21.01 -13.12
N LYS A 292 12.75 22.16 -13.70
CA LYS A 292 12.23 23.51 -13.40
C LYS A 292 10.77 23.72 -13.85
N GLN A 293 9.85 22.83 -13.47
CA GLN A 293 8.43 22.96 -13.81
C GLN A 293 7.73 23.92 -12.83
N GLN A 294 7.12 24.96 -13.40
CA GLN A 294 6.69 26.18 -12.70
C GLN A 294 5.49 25.99 -11.72
N SER A 295 4.98 24.78 -11.51
CA SER A 295 3.80 24.52 -10.68
C SER A 295 4.08 24.22 -9.20
N TYR A 296 5.33 24.03 -8.77
CA TYR A 296 5.69 23.61 -7.40
C TYR A 296 6.40 24.70 -6.55
N GLN A 297 6.39 25.96 -6.97
CA GLN A 297 7.09 27.05 -6.26
C GLN A 297 6.36 27.55 -5.00
N THR A 298 5.21 27.00 -4.63
CA THR A 298 4.48 27.34 -3.40
C THR A 298 4.97 26.54 -2.19
N SER A 299 4.89 27.13 -0.98
CA SER A 299 5.19 26.48 0.30
C SER A 299 4.48 25.12 0.43
N ALA A 300 3.18 25.11 0.10
CA ALA A 300 2.32 23.93 0.09
C ALA A 300 2.78 22.84 -0.90
N GLY A 301 3.28 23.21 -2.09
CA GLY A 301 3.81 22.25 -3.07
C GLY A 301 5.06 21.52 -2.55
N ILE A 302 5.98 22.24 -1.92
CA ILE A 302 7.19 21.67 -1.32
C ILE A 302 6.83 20.81 -0.08
N ALA A 303 5.82 21.22 0.70
CA ALA A 303 5.31 20.44 1.82
C ALA A 303 4.65 19.14 1.35
N ALA A 304 3.84 19.18 0.29
CA ALA A 304 3.22 18.01 -0.32
C ALA A 304 4.26 17.01 -0.85
N ALA A 305 5.29 17.48 -1.55
CA ALA A 305 6.40 16.63 -2.00
C ALA A 305 7.12 15.93 -0.83
N ARG A 306 7.30 16.62 0.30
CA ARG A 306 7.84 16.03 1.53
C ARG A 306 6.90 15.00 2.17
N ALA A 307 5.59 15.20 2.11
CA ALA A 307 4.59 14.25 2.60
C ALA A 307 4.54 12.97 1.74
N VAL A 308 4.54 13.10 0.40
CA VAL A 308 4.62 11.95 -0.54
C VAL A 308 5.90 11.15 -0.33
N ASN A 309 7.06 11.81 -0.17
CA ASN A 309 8.32 11.16 0.20
C ASN A 309 8.21 10.39 1.53
N ARG A 310 7.55 10.98 2.53
CA ARG A 310 7.35 10.33 3.83
C ARG A 310 6.50 9.08 3.67
N LEU A 311 5.37 9.16 2.97
CA LEU A 311 4.47 8.04 2.69
C LEU A 311 5.22 6.88 2.00
N GLY A 312 5.92 7.15 0.90
CA GLY A 312 6.70 6.12 0.19
C GLY A 312 7.75 5.43 1.07
N ARG A 313 8.48 6.21 1.88
CA ARG A 313 9.44 5.64 2.86
C ARG A 313 8.74 4.81 3.94
N GLU A 314 7.62 5.28 4.49
CA GLU A 314 6.87 4.57 5.53
C GLU A 314 6.28 3.26 5.00
N LEU A 315 5.81 3.26 3.75
CA LEU A 315 5.29 2.09 3.05
C LEU A 315 6.39 1.04 2.83
N LEU A 316 7.55 1.41 2.29
CA LEU A 316 8.69 0.48 2.12
C LEU A 316 9.18 -0.10 3.46
N VAL A 317 9.19 0.69 4.54
CA VAL A 317 9.56 0.21 5.88
C VAL A 317 8.53 -0.78 6.46
N ARG A 318 7.24 -0.64 6.12
CA ARG A 318 6.19 -1.62 6.45
C ARG A 318 6.33 -2.89 5.62
N MET A 319 6.49 -2.77 4.29
CA MET A 319 6.64 -3.91 3.40
C MET A 319 7.88 -4.73 3.73
N TYR A 320 9.03 -4.08 4.00
CA TYR A 320 10.25 -4.77 4.43
C TYR A 320 10.08 -5.54 5.75
N ARG A 321 9.24 -5.05 6.68
CA ARG A 321 8.89 -5.78 7.91
C ARG A 321 8.05 -7.01 7.57
N ARG A 322 6.94 -6.83 6.85
CA ARG A 322 5.88 -7.84 6.71
C ARG A 322 6.10 -8.84 5.56
N ALA A 323 6.45 -8.39 4.35
CA ALA A 323 6.58 -9.24 3.17
C ALA A 323 8.01 -9.79 3.02
N GLU A 324 8.24 -11.06 3.33
CA GLU A 324 9.59 -11.67 3.27
C GLU A 324 10.17 -11.69 1.85
N ALA A 325 9.38 -12.08 0.84
CA ALA A 325 9.82 -12.18 -0.55
C ALA A 325 10.30 -10.84 -1.13
N ALA A 326 9.74 -9.71 -0.68
CA ALA A 326 10.11 -8.38 -1.14
C ALA A 326 11.31 -7.76 -0.42
N ARG A 327 11.86 -8.38 0.64
CA ARG A 327 12.97 -7.79 1.40
C ARG A 327 14.21 -7.59 0.54
N GLU A 328 14.53 -8.53 -0.34
CA GLU A 328 15.75 -8.47 -1.16
C GLU A 328 15.60 -7.54 -2.35
N THR A 329 14.42 -7.53 -2.99
CA THR A 329 14.10 -6.56 -4.04
C THR A 329 14.14 -5.14 -3.50
N ILE A 330 13.46 -4.85 -2.38
CA ILE A 330 13.48 -3.50 -1.75
C ILE A 330 14.91 -3.01 -1.45
N LEU A 331 15.79 -3.86 -0.90
CA LEU A 331 17.14 -3.39 -0.54
C LEU A 331 18.06 -3.28 -1.77
N SER A 332 17.97 -4.21 -2.73
CA SER A 332 18.75 -4.17 -3.97
C SER A 332 18.34 -3.02 -4.88
N GLU A 333 17.03 -2.80 -5.05
CA GLU A 333 16.45 -1.68 -5.80
C GLU A 333 16.80 -0.34 -5.15
N ALA A 334 16.68 -0.19 -3.82
CA ALA A 334 17.09 1.03 -3.13
C ALA A 334 18.58 1.35 -3.31
N VAL A 335 19.45 0.33 -3.36
CA VAL A 335 20.89 0.49 -3.65
C VAL A 335 21.13 0.84 -5.11
N ALA A 336 20.48 0.14 -6.04
CA ALA A 336 20.60 0.38 -7.48
C ALA A 336 20.13 1.80 -7.86
N LEU A 337 18.97 2.23 -7.36
CA LEU A 337 18.45 3.59 -7.56
C LEU A 337 19.33 4.65 -6.92
N LEU A 338 19.96 4.35 -5.77
CA LEU A 338 20.89 5.28 -5.14
C LEU A 338 22.16 5.49 -6.00
N LEU A 339 22.63 4.44 -6.68
CA LEU A 339 23.74 4.48 -7.64
C LEU A 339 23.37 5.26 -8.91
N THR A 340 22.22 4.95 -9.54
CA THR A 340 21.80 5.62 -10.79
C THR A 340 21.42 7.09 -10.60
N THR A 341 20.80 7.44 -9.46
CA THR A 341 20.38 8.82 -9.16
C THR A 341 21.49 9.68 -8.54
N GLY A 342 22.73 9.15 -8.39
CA GLY A 342 23.87 9.91 -7.90
C GLY A 342 23.72 10.45 -6.46
N GLY A 343 23.10 9.68 -5.56
CA GLY A 343 23.01 10.05 -4.14
C GLY A 343 21.75 10.79 -3.68
N SER A 344 20.57 10.37 -4.14
CA SER A 344 19.28 10.92 -3.67
C SER A 344 19.13 10.81 -2.13
N ARG A 345 19.02 11.96 -1.43
CA ARG A 345 18.88 12.03 0.04
C ARG A 345 17.68 11.24 0.59
N PRO A 346 16.49 11.19 -0.05
CA PRO A 346 15.41 10.28 0.33
C PRO A 346 15.81 8.80 0.37
N LEU A 347 16.52 8.29 -0.66
CA LEU A 347 16.95 6.89 -0.74
C LEU A 347 17.99 6.54 0.32
N ALA A 348 18.98 7.40 0.54
CA ALA A 348 19.96 7.21 1.62
C ALA A 348 19.29 7.18 3.01
N ASN A 349 18.25 8.00 3.22
CA ASN A 349 17.46 7.97 4.45
C ASN A 349 16.57 6.72 4.57
N LEU A 350 16.08 6.15 3.47
CA LEU A 350 15.37 4.87 3.47
C LEU A 350 16.31 3.76 3.94
N ILE A 351 17.46 3.58 3.29
CA ILE A 351 18.46 2.55 3.63
C ILE A 351 18.85 2.66 5.11
N ARG A 352 19.15 3.88 5.59
CA ARG A 352 19.44 4.15 7.00
C ARG A 352 18.29 3.77 7.94
N THR A 353 17.05 4.01 7.55
CA THR A 353 15.88 3.66 8.37
C THR A 353 15.66 2.16 8.42
N LEU A 354 15.82 1.45 7.29
CA LEU A 354 15.71 -0.01 7.20
C LEU A 354 16.77 -0.70 8.06
N ILE A 355 18.05 -0.33 7.89
CA ILE A 355 19.17 -0.93 8.62
C ILE A 355 19.10 -0.61 10.13
N ALA A 356 18.70 0.60 10.51
CA ALA A 356 18.59 0.96 11.93
C ALA A 356 17.39 0.28 12.63
N ARG A 357 16.25 0.10 11.96
CA ARG A 357 15.06 -0.54 12.53
C ARG A 357 15.12 -2.07 12.51
N TYR A 358 15.70 -2.66 11.47
CA TYR A 358 15.75 -4.11 11.29
C TYR A 358 17.17 -4.63 10.94
N PRO A 359 18.17 -4.45 11.82
CA PRO A 359 19.54 -4.91 11.55
C PRO A 359 19.61 -6.41 11.24
N THR A 360 18.83 -7.24 11.94
CA THR A 360 18.81 -8.69 11.79
C THR A 360 18.27 -9.17 10.43
N LEU A 361 17.31 -8.44 9.84
CA LEU A 361 16.79 -8.73 8.50
C LEU A 361 17.80 -8.32 7.42
N ALA A 362 18.36 -7.11 7.54
CA ALA A 362 19.38 -6.60 6.62
C ALA A 362 20.69 -7.43 6.66
N LEU A 363 21.01 -8.07 7.80
CA LEU A 363 22.12 -9.02 7.90
C LEU A 363 21.95 -10.27 7.03
N LYS A 364 20.72 -10.70 6.67
CA LYS A 364 20.54 -11.78 5.68
C LYS A 364 21.13 -11.39 4.31
N GLN A 365 21.12 -10.10 3.98
CA GLN A 365 21.48 -9.53 2.67
C GLN A 365 22.90 -8.91 2.63
N HIS A 366 23.76 -9.29 3.57
CA HIS A 366 25.07 -8.64 3.73
C HIS A 366 26.01 -8.81 2.52
N GLU A 367 25.94 -9.92 1.77
CA GLU A 367 26.78 -10.11 0.56
C GLU A 367 26.35 -9.18 -0.59
N MET A 368 25.05 -8.90 -0.74
CA MET A 368 24.53 -7.93 -1.72
C MET A 368 25.01 -6.50 -1.39
N LEU A 369 25.01 -6.12 -0.11
CA LEU A 369 25.63 -4.86 0.33
C LEU A 369 27.14 -4.88 0.06
N ARG A 370 27.84 -5.97 0.42
CA ARG A 370 29.29 -6.14 0.26
C ARG A 370 29.75 -5.96 -1.19
N ALA A 371 29.03 -6.56 -2.14
CA ALA A 371 29.30 -6.45 -3.57
C ALA A 371 29.19 -5.01 -4.09
N ASN A 372 28.21 -4.26 -3.58
CA ASN A 372 27.95 -2.87 -3.99
C ASN A 372 28.73 -1.81 -3.19
N LEU A 373 29.53 -2.17 -2.18
CA LEU A 373 30.29 -1.17 -1.40
C LEU A 373 31.27 -0.36 -2.26
N ASP A 374 32.02 -1.00 -3.17
CA ASP A 374 33.02 -0.30 -3.97
C ASP A 374 32.36 0.66 -5.00
N SER A 375 31.23 0.25 -5.60
CA SER A 375 30.46 1.09 -6.53
C SER A 375 29.75 2.24 -5.79
N LEU A 376 29.14 1.99 -4.62
CA LEU A 376 28.54 3.02 -3.78
C LEU A 376 29.57 4.08 -3.38
N LEU A 377 30.75 3.65 -2.93
CA LEU A 377 31.82 4.56 -2.48
C LEU A 377 32.51 5.31 -3.63
N ALA A 378 32.44 4.81 -4.87
CA ALA A 378 33.01 5.48 -6.04
C ALA A 378 32.05 6.46 -6.73
N THR A 379 30.73 6.31 -6.56
CA THR A 379 29.71 7.08 -7.29
C THR A 379 28.97 8.12 -6.44
N LEU A 380 28.95 7.95 -5.11
CA LEU A 380 28.18 8.82 -4.22
C LEU A 380 28.89 10.16 -3.91
N PRO A 381 28.15 11.28 -3.81
CA PRO A 381 28.66 12.52 -3.22
C PRO A 381 29.04 12.33 -1.74
N GLU A 382 30.12 13.00 -1.30
CA GLU A 382 30.69 12.91 0.06
C GLU A 382 29.63 12.86 1.18
N SER A 383 28.76 13.88 1.26
CA SER A 383 27.72 13.97 2.31
C SER A 383 26.76 12.78 2.36
N VAL A 384 26.58 12.08 1.24
CA VAL A 384 25.72 10.89 1.13
C VAL A 384 26.53 9.64 1.43
N ALA A 385 27.77 9.55 0.95
CA ALA A 385 28.69 8.44 1.24
C ALA A 385 29.04 8.35 2.74
N VAL A 386 29.26 9.48 3.42
CA VAL A 386 29.41 9.55 4.88
C VAL A 386 28.15 9.04 5.58
N ALA A 387 26.96 9.49 5.14
CA ALA A 387 25.69 9.09 5.73
C ALA A 387 25.36 7.60 5.51
N THR A 388 25.72 7.02 4.36
CA THR A 388 25.54 5.58 4.10
C THR A 388 26.52 4.74 4.91
N VAL A 389 27.80 5.13 5.01
CA VAL A 389 28.77 4.45 5.89
C VAL A 389 28.33 4.47 7.35
N ALA A 390 27.91 5.64 7.87
CA ALA A 390 27.36 5.74 9.21
C ALA A 390 26.09 4.88 9.40
N SER A 391 25.27 4.73 8.35
CA SER A 391 24.08 3.89 8.39
C SER A 391 24.35 2.38 8.44
N LEU A 392 25.53 1.94 7.99
CA LEU A 392 25.96 0.53 8.01
C LEU A 392 26.46 0.08 9.40
N ALA A 393 26.69 1.01 10.34
CA ALA A 393 27.18 0.71 11.69
C ALA A 393 26.45 -0.45 12.41
N PRO A 394 25.11 -0.59 12.34
CA PRO A 394 24.41 -1.72 12.96
C PRO A 394 24.77 -3.09 12.37
N LEU A 395 25.24 -3.15 11.12
CA LEU A 395 25.61 -4.40 10.42
C LEU A 395 27.09 -4.75 10.62
N LEU A 396 27.98 -3.74 10.63
CA LEU A 396 29.43 -3.90 10.88
C LEU A 396 29.72 -4.58 12.23
N ARG A 397 28.83 -4.38 13.21
CA ARG A 397 28.83 -5.07 14.50
C ARG A 397 28.80 -6.61 14.39
N TRP A 398 28.08 -7.16 13.41
CA TRP A 398 27.79 -8.59 13.30
C TRP A 398 28.50 -9.30 12.13
N SER A 399 28.74 -8.60 11.02
CA SER A 399 29.44 -9.17 9.85
C SER A 399 30.90 -8.70 9.78
N SER A 400 31.84 -9.59 10.10
CA SER A 400 33.27 -9.35 9.86
C SER A 400 33.56 -9.15 8.38
N ARG A 401 32.98 -9.99 7.50
CA ARG A 401 33.14 -9.89 6.04
C ARG A 401 32.79 -8.50 5.49
N LEU A 402 31.69 -7.91 5.96
CA LEU A 402 31.27 -6.57 5.55
C LEU A 402 32.26 -5.50 6.05
N ARG A 403 32.76 -5.65 7.28
CA ARG A 403 33.77 -4.77 7.89
C ARG A 403 35.09 -4.80 7.14
N ASP A 404 35.60 -5.99 6.84
CA ASP A 404 36.87 -6.18 6.14
C ASP A 404 36.77 -5.65 4.70
N SER A 405 35.64 -5.87 4.03
CA SER A 405 35.33 -5.24 2.73
C SER A 405 35.28 -3.72 2.81
N LEU A 406 34.61 -3.14 3.81
CA LEU A 406 34.55 -1.69 3.98
C LEU A 406 35.95 -1.09 4.18
N ILE A 407 36.78 -1.71 5.03
CA ILE A 407 38.17 -1.29 5.24
C ILE A 407 38.98 -1.37 3.94
N MET A 408 38.81 -2.44 3.14
CA MET A 408 39.48 -2.57 1.85
C MET A 408 39.01 -1.52 0.83
N CYS A 409 37.70 -1.22 0.75
CA CYS A 409 37.19 -0.16 -0.12
C CYS A 409 37.65 1.24 0.32
N LEU A 410 37.67 1.54 1.62
CA LEU A 410 38.21 2.80 2.16
C LEU A 410 39.69 2.95 1.80
N ARG A 411 40.50 1.89 1.94
CA ARG A 411 41.91 1.89 1.49
C ARG A 411 42.04 2.21 -0.01
N LYS A 412 41.16 1.68 -0.86
CA LYS A 412 41.14 2.04 -2.30
C LYS A 412 40.79 3.52 -2.52
N VAL A 413 39.83 4.07 -1.77
CA VAL A 413 39.44 5.49 -1.90
C VAL A 413 40.63 6.42 -1.62
N PHE A 414 41.42 6.16 -0.58
CA PHE A 414 42.63 6.94 -0.29
C PHE A 414 43.72 6.90 -1.38
N VAL A 415 43.74 5.87 -2.22
CA VAL A 415 44.76 5.66 -3.27
C VAL A 415 44.30 6.18 -4.64
N ARG A 416 43.01 6.48 -4.85
CA ARG A 416 42.48 6.97 -6.13
C ARG A 416 42.99 8.39 -6.43
N PRO A 417 43.70 8.64 -7.56
CA PRO A 417 44.30 9.94 -7.88
C PRO A 417 43.28 10.94 -8.48
N SER A 418 42.12 11.08 -7.86
CA SER A 418 41.05 11.98 -8.31
C SER A 418 40.84 13.08 -7.28
N GLY A 419 41.24 14.31 -7.63
CA GLY A 419 41.31 15.48 -6.73
C GLY A 419 39.98 16.01 -6.17
N ARG A 420 38.90 15.22 -6.21
CA ARG A 420 37.66 15.46 -5.47
C ARG A 420 37.53 14.58 -4.21
N HIS A 421 38.29 13.48 -4.08
CA HIS A 421 38.02 12.45 -3.06
C HIS A 421 38.99 12.40 -1.88
N GLN A 422 39.98 13.28 -1.82
CA GLN A 422 41.01 13.21 -0.76
C GLN A 422 40.52 13.81 0.57
N THR A 423 39.62 14.79 0.52
CA THR A 423 38.80 15.24 1.65
C THR A 423 37.77 14.18 2.03
N ASP A 424 37.05 13.65 1.04
CA ASP A 424 35.99 12.65 1.22
C ASP A 424 36.50 11.42 1.96
N GLY A 425 37.70 10.93 1.61
CA GLY A 425 38.32 9.77 2.22
C GLY A 425 38.55 9.95 3.73
N VAL A 426 38.94 11.14 4.17
CA VAL A 426 39.14 11.45 5.60
C VAL A 426 37.80 11.51 6.34
N ALA A 427 36.79 12.18 5.76
CA ALA A 427 35.45 12.25 6.34
C ALA A 427 34.78 10.86 6.43
N LEU A 428 34.93 10.03 5.39
CA LEU A 428 34.45 8.65 5.41
C LEU A 428 35.20 7.77 6.41
N PHE A 429 36.52 7.93 6.52
CA PHE A 429 37.30 7.17 7.48
C PHE A 429 36.95 7.57 8.91
N ALA A 430 36.75 8.87 9.18
CA ALA A 430 36.24 9.36 10.46
C ALA A 430 34.87 8.75 10.78
N ALA A 431 33.90 8.79 9.85
CA ALA A 431 32.58 8.21 10.03
C ALA A 431 32.60 6.68 10.20
N ALA A 432 33.49 5.97 9.50
CA ALA A 432 33.72 4.54 9.69
C ALA A 432 34.36 4.24 11.06
N VAL A 433 35.29 5.08 11.52
CA VAL A 433 35.90 4.97 12.85
C VAL A 433 34.88 5.27 13.95
N GLU A 434 34.02 6.28 13.80
CA GLU A 434 32.91 6.54 14.74
C GLU A 434 31.93 5.38 14.79
N ALA A 435 31.54 4.85 13.63
CA ALA A 435 30.69 3.66 13.52
C ALA A 435 31.29 2.45 14.28
N LEU A 436 32.60 2.24 14.17
CA LEU A 436 33.35 1.17 14.85
C LEU A 436 33.65 1.49 16.34
N GLN A 437 33.81 2.75 16.73
CA GLN A 437 34.04 3.16 18.12
C GLN A 437 32.76 3.09 18.95
N ALA A 438 31.61 3.38 18.35
CA ALA A 438 30.29 3.15 18.94
C ALA A 438 30.07 1.66 19.30
N GLU A 439 30.75 0.73 18.62
CA GLU A 439 30.77 -0.70 18.99
C GLU A 439 31.57 -0.99 20.27
N ARG A 440 32.66 -0.25 20.53
CA ARG A 440 33.52 -0.45 21.71
C ARG A 440 32.89 0.13 22.98
N LEU A 441 32.37 1.36 22.92
CA LEU A 441 31.82 2.06 24.08
C LEU A 441 30.55 1.41 24.65
N ARG A 442 29.82 0.60 23.87
CA ARG A 442 28.61 -0.11 24.34
C ARG A 442 28.86 -1.51 24.94
N ARG A 443 30.11 -2.02 24.95
CA ARG A 443 30.44 -3.34 25.53
C ARG A 443 30.48 -3.42 27.08
N PRO A 444 30.72 -2.35 27.89
CA PRO A 444 30.86 -2.51 29.34
C PRO A 444 29.57 -2.82 30.13
N LEU A 445 28.37 -2.49 29.60
CA LEU A 445 27.13 -2.50 30.40
C LEU A 445 26.37 -3.84 30.44
N LEU A 446 26.81 -4.86 29.70
CA LEU A 446 26.20 -6.20 29.70
C LEU A 446 27.08 -7.29 30.34
N SER A 447 28.28 -6.95 30.80
CA SER A 447 29.19 -7.90 31.49
C SER A 447 29.12 -7.83 33.02
N LEU A 448 28.42 -6.85 33.60
CA LEU A 448 28.33 -6.62 35.06
C LEU A 448 27.15 -7.33 35.76
N ARG A 449 26.66 -8.45 35.21
CA ARG A 449 25.85 -9.44 35.95
C ARG A 449 26.29 -10.88 35.64
N ARG A 450 27.36 -11.32 36.31
CA ARG A 450 27.52 -12.73 36.71
C ARG A 450 27.80 -12.79 38.21
N PRO A 451 27.15 -13.68 38.98
CA PRO A 451 27.40 -13.80 40.41
C PRO A 451 28.79 -14.41 40.63
N ARG A 452 29.56 -13.85 41.56
CA ARG A 452 30.81 -14.48 42.03
C ARG A 452 30.48 -15.79 42.74
N ARG A 453 30.83 -16.93 42.15
CA ARG A 453 31.07 -18.15 42.93
C ARG A 453 32.39 -17.95 43.67
N LEU A 454 32.33 -17.83 44.99
CA LEU A 454 33.48 -17.99 45.87
C LEU A 454 33.32 -19.33 46.61
N SER A 455 34.39 -20.12 46.61
CA SER A 455 34.42 -21.46 47.19
C SER A 455 35.08 -21.46 48.56
N GLY A 456 34.25 -21.67 49.58
CA GLY A 456 34.63 -22.14 50.92
C GLY A 456 35.23 -21.12 51.92
N PRO A 457 35.38 -21.52 53.19
CA PRO A 457 34.76 -22.65 53.88
C PRO A 457 33.82 -22.19 55.04
N GLU A 458 33.42 -23.14 55.89
CA GLU A 458 32.49 -23.04 57.00
C GLU A 458 32.53 -21.77 57.88
N LEU A 459 31.35 -21.26 58.28
CA LEU A 459 30.87 -21.31 59.68
C LEU A 459 29.49 -20.64 59.86
N ARG A 460 28.56 -21.43 60.42
CA ARG A 460 27.33 -21.11 61.19
C ARG A 460 26.90 -19.62 61.34
N PHE A 461 25.65 -19.29 60.95
CA PHE A 461 24.48 -19.16 61.86
C PHE A 461 23.26 -18.44 61.22
N ALA A 462 22.06 -18.86 61.65
CA ALA A 462 20.79 -18.12 61.75
C ALA A 462 20.18 -17.40 60.52
N CYS A 463 19.11 -18.00 59.98
CA CYS A 463 17.87 -17.25 59.67
C CYS A 463 17.18 -16.86 61.00
N PRO A 464 16.39 -15.76 61.07
CA PRO A 464 14.97 -15.89 60.71
C PRO A 464 14.27 -14.66 60.07
N LEU A 465 13.31 -14.99 59.20
CA LEU A 465 11.93 -14.48 59.03
C LEU A 465 11.44 -13.18 59.72
N ARG A 466 10.42 -12.58 59.06
CA ARG A 466 9.43 -11.54 59.45
C ARG A 466 9.77 -10.12 58.97
N SER A 467 9.02 -9.54 58.01
CA SER A 467 7.62 -9.09 58.04
C SER A 467 7.38 -7.88 58.95
N LEU A 468 6.99 -6.73 58.36
CA LEU A 468 5.77 -5.99 58.72
C LEU A 468 5.55 -4.81 57.78
N ALA A 469 4.28 -4.38 57.69
CA ALA A 469 3.84 -3.29 56.85
C ALA A 469 3.56 -2.00 57.65
N SER A 470 3.37 -0.91 56.90
CA SER A 470 2.49 0.22 57.18
C SER A 470 3.04 1.49 57.88
N ARG A 471 2.40 2.60 57.44
CA ARG A 471 2.00 3.84 58.16
C ARG A 471 2.84 5.11 58.06
N VAL A 472 2.06 6.23 58.03
CA VAL A 472 2.38 7.62 58.46
C VAL A 472 3.24 8.44 57.46
N HIS A 473 2.91 9.69 57.07
CA HIS A 473 1.84 10.62 57.49
C HIS A 473 1.43 11.66 56.40
N ARG A 474 0.26 12.30 56.56
CA ARG A 474 -0.13 13.55 55.86
C ARG A 474 0.46 14.78 56.57
N ARG A 475 0.70 15.88 55.86
CA ARG A 475 0.57 17.26 56.41
C ARG A 475 0.34 18.31 55.32
N ALA A 476 -0.62 19.20 55.57
CA ALA A 476 -0.79 20.49 54.87
C ALA A 476 -0.20 21.62 55.74
N PRO A 477 -0.18 22.87 55.25
CA PRO A 477 -1.06 23.85 55.91
C PRO A 477 -1.72 24.89 54.97
N ARG A 478 -2.76 25.57 55.49
CA ARG A 478 -3.43 26.74 54.91
C ARG A 478 -2.86 28.05 55.47
N ARG A 479 -2.85 29.15 54.69
CA ARG A 479 -3.50 30.45 54.99
C ARG A 479 -3.24 31.51 53.88
N ALA A 480 -4.16 32.47 53.77
CA ALA A 480 -4.17 33.66 52.90
C ALA A 480 -4.74 34.85 53.74
N PRO A 481 -5.14 36.03 53.21
CA PRO A 481 -4.79 36.82 52.02
C PRO A 481 -4.20 38.22 52.45
N PRO A 482 -4.18 39.34 51.66
CA PRO A 482 -5.32 40.11 51.08
C PRO A 482 -5.18 40.33 49.54
N ARG A 483 -6.18 40.62 48.69
CA ARG A 483 -7.37 41.52 48.67
C ARG A 483 -7.08 42.92 48.10
N CYS A 484 -8.01 43.39 47.24
CA CYS A 484 -8.11 44.71 46.56
C CYS A 484 -7.26 44.92 45.29
N ASN A 485 -7.70 45.68 44.28
CA ASN A 485 -9.04 45.89 43.68
C ASN A 485 -8.90 46.68 42.36
N ASN A 486 -9.98 46.77 41.56
CA ASN A 486 -10.19 47.74 40.46
C ASN A 486 -9.30 47.57 39.20
N SER A 487 -9.68 48.03 38.00
CA SER A 487 -11.00 48.20 37.35
C SER A 487 -10.77 48.57 35.87
N SER A 488 -11.75 48.25 35.02
CA SER A 488 -12.02 48.82 33.68
C SER A 488 -11.42 50.21 33.33
N GLY A 489 -10.96 50.38 32.08
CA GLY A 489 -10.79 51.70 31.48
C GLY A 489 -10.17 51.71 30.07
N MET A 490 -11.01 52.00 29.06
CA MET A 490 -10.71 52.29 27.63
C MET A 490 -10.33 51.10 26.74
#